data_AF-A0A351ZW46-F1
#
_entry.id   AF-A0A351ZW46-F1
#
_cell.length_a   1.000
_cell.length_b   1.000
_cell.length_c   1.000
_cell.angle_alpha   90.00
_cell.angle_beta   90.00
_cell.angle_gamma   90.00
#
_symmetry.space_group_name_H-M   'P 1'
#
loop_
_entity.id
_entity.type
_entity.pdbx_description
1 polymer ?
#
loop_
_entity_poly.entity_id
_entity_poly.type
_entity_poly.pdbx_seq_one_letter_code
_entity_poly.pdbx_strand_id
1 'polypeptide(L)'
;MSEVQRRHESFMRQALELAAEAAAEGDVPVGCVIVHNDEVIGRGSNEIQRRADPTRHAEIVAIEEAVRVRGEKFLADCTLYVTLEPCAMCAGAIVLARIPTVVYGAADPKTGACRSVFELVDDPRLNHKAVIRTGILEQECSTVLSDFFAAQRSAPSPAWPHVSDMPSTPGGILWLVPTPIGNLEDMTLRSVKTLREADVIVCEDTRNAGPLLKRYDVPRKPLLSYHEHNERERAQEIVQRVRGGQKVALISDAGMPGISDPGYRAVRACVESGLTVCALPGPSAGVTAVAASGLPTDRVLFAGFLPQKKGRTAALAELTSTPATIVLYESPHRLLTLLEEIVAVAGPDRPVVLAREISKRFEEYVRGSARNVHDVCSQRGSIKGECVVMIGPSSESGE
;
A
#
# COMPACT_ATOMS: atom_id res chain seq x y z
N MET A 1 22.87 9.72 50.96
CA MET A 1 21.46 9.42 50.61
C MET A 1 20.69 9.09 51.88
N SER A 2 19.48 9.60 52.02
CA SER A 2 18.61 9.24 53.16
C SER A 2 18.17 7.77 53.06
N GLU A 3 17.78 7.17 54.18
CA GLU A 3 17.24 5.81 54.22
C GLU A 3 15.96 5.67 53.35
N VAL A 4 15.13 6.71 53.34
CA VAL A 4 13.91 6.80 52.51
C VAL A 4 14.23 6.76 51.02
N GLN A 5 15.27 7.49 50.57
CA GLN A 5 15.69 7.49 49.17
C GLN A 5 16.14 6.08 48.73
N ARG A 6 16.97 5.42 49.53
CA ARG A 6 17.44 4.05 49.25
C ARG A 6 16.29 3.05 49.12
N ARG A 7 15.25 3.22 49.94
CA ARG A 7 14.05 2.39 49.90
C ARG A 7 13.29 2.56 48.58
N HIS A 8 13.05 3.79 48.13
CA HIS A 8 12.39 4.04 46.84
C HIS A 8 13.21 3.49 45.67
N GLU A 9 14.54 3.67 45.68
CA GLU A 9 15.42 3.11 44.65
C GLU A 9 15.37 1.59 44.62
N SER A 10 15.32 0.91 45.78
CA SER A 10 15.23 -0.56 45.84
C SER A 10 13.97 -1.11 45.15
N PHE A 11 12.80 -0.47 45.35
CA PHE A 11 11.57 -0.90 44.68
C PHE A 11 11.55 -0.51 43.20
N MET A 12 12.11 0.64 42.83
CA MET A 12 12.24 1.03 41.42
C MET A 12 13.18 0.08 40.65
N ARG A 13 14.24 -0.44 41.28
CA ARG A 13 15.10 -1.48 40.68
C ARG A 13 14.34 -2.77 40.40
N GLN A 14 13.45 -3.20 41.30
CA GLN A 14 12.58 -4.35 41.02
C GLN A 14 11.60 -4.08 39.87
N ALA A 15 11.12 -2.85 39.72
CA ALA A 15 10.32 -2.47 38.55
C ALA A 15 11.14 -2.46 37.25
N LEU A 16 12.43 -2.07 37.30
CA LEU A 16 13.36 -2.17 36.17
C LEU A 16 13.67 -3.62 35.76
N GLU A 17 13.74 -4.55 36.71
CA GLU A 17 13.88 -5.99 36.41
C GLU A 17 12.68 -6.50 35.59
N LEU A 18 11.46 -6.14 36.00
CA LEU A 18 10.23 -6.46 35.24
C LEU A 18 10.18 -5.76 33.88
N ALA A 19 10.70 -4.54 33.77
CA ALA A 19 10.81 -3.84 32.48
C ALA A 19 11.74 -4.59 31.51
N ALA A 20 12.84 -5.15 32.03
CA ALA A 20 13.77 -5.94 31.23
C ALA A 20 13.12 -7.26 30.75
N GLU A 21 12.30 -7.89 31.58
CA GLU A 21 11.51 -9.07 31.19
C GLU A 21 10.53 -8.73 30.04
N ALA A 22 9.81 -7.60 30.10
CA ALA A 22 8.95 -7.17 29.00
C ALA A 22 9.72 -6.96 27.69
N ALA A 23 10.89 -6.29 27.74
CA ALA A 23 11.72 -6.13 26.55
C ALA A 23 12.19 -7.47 25.96
N ALA A 24 12.57 -8.44 26.80
CA ALA A 24 12.99 -9.76 26.35
C ALA A 24 11.88 -10.51 25.60
N GLU A 25 10.62 -10.19 25.87
CA GLU A 25 9.45 -10.75 25.20
C GLU A 25 8.92 -9.88 24.05
N GLY A 26 9.61 -8.78 23.71
CA GLY A 26 9.27 -7.89 22.60
C GLY A 26 8.24 -6.80 22.94
N ASP A 27 7.85 -6.67 24.21
CA ASP A 27 7.01 -5.60 24.72
C ASP A 27 7.82 -4.34 25.08
N VAL A 28 7.17 -3.17 25.09
CA VAL A 28 7.82 -1.92 25.53
C VAL A 28 8.27 -2.09 26.99
N PRO A 29 9.53 -1.81 27.35
CA PRO A 29 10.08 -2.13 28.67
C PRO A 29 9.56 -1.18 29.75
N VAL A 30 8.36 -1.47 30.24
CA VAL A 30 7.78 -0.84 31.42
C VAL A 30 7.48 -1.93 32.42
N GLY A 31 7.99 -1.76 33.63
CA GLY A 31 7.68 -2.57 34.80
C GLY A 31 7.14 -1.73 35.94
N CYS A 32 6.38 -2.39 36.81
CA CYS A 32 5.65 -1.81 37.93
C CYS A 32 5.63 -2.78 39.13
N VAL A 33 5.78 -2.26 40.34
CA VAL A 33 5.54 -2.99 41.59
C VAL A 33 4.62 -2.20 42.53
N ILE A 34 3.80 -2.91 43.28
CA ILE A 34 2.94 -2.34 44.33
C ILE A 34 3.40 -2.86 45.69
N VAL A 35 3.64 -1.94 46.61
CA VAL A 35 4.26 -2.21 47.92
C VAL A 35 3.29 -1.90 49.05
N HIS A 36 3.18 -2.81 50.01
CA HIS A 36 2.46 -2.65 51.27
C HIS A 36 3.38 -3.11 52.42
N ASN A 37 3.55 -2.28 53.46
CA ASN A 37 4.41 -2.59 54.62
C ASN A 37 5.81 -3.14 54.25
N ASP A 38 6.50 -2.49 53.31
CA ASP A 38 7.82 -2.92 52.79
C ASP A 38 7.84 -4.20 51.96
N GLU A 39 6.68 -4.83 51.73
CA GLU A 39 6.58 -6.05 50.93
C GLU A 39 5.93 -5.74 49.58
N VAL A 40 6.49 -6.32 48.51
CA VAL A 40 5.88 -6.26 47.17
C VAL A 40 4.72 -7.24 47.13
N ILE A 41 3.51 -6.71 46.95
CA ILE A 41 2.27 -7.50 46.86
C ILE A 41 1.72 -7.59 45.44
N GLY A 42 2.27 -6.83 44.49
CA GLY A 42 1.92 -6.93 43.07
C GLY A 42 3.10 -6.57 42.18
N ARG A 43 3.27 -7.34 41.10
CA ARG A 43 4.31 -7.19 40.08
C ARG A 43 3.61 -7.16 38.72
N GLY A 44 4.05 -6.25 37.86
CA GLY A 44 3.53 -6.15 36.51
C GLY A 44 4.58 -5.63 35.54
N SER A 45 4.55 -6.17 34.33
CA SER A 45 5.29 -5.66 33.18
C SER A 45 4.30 -5.45 32.04
N ASN A 46 4.65 -4.65 31.04
CA ASN A 46 3.83 -4.58 29.83
C ASN A 46 3.67 -5.97 29.20
N GLU A 47 2.47 -6.24 28.70
CA GLU A 47 2.13 -7.49 28.01
C GLU A 47 1.34 -7.27 26.72
N ILE A 48 1.39 -6.07 26.16
CA ILE A 48 0.52 -5.63 25.07
C ILE A 48 0.75 -6.51 23.83
N GLN A 49 2.00 -6.69 23.44
CA GLN A 49 2.39 -7.49 22.29
C GLN A 49 2.21 -8.97 22.59
N ARG A 50 2.70 -9.46 23.74
CA ARG A 50 2.64 -10.90 24.07
C ARG A 50 1.22 -11.43 24.25
N ARG A 51 0.26 -10.59 24.69
CA ARG A 51 -1.15 -10.96 24.86
C ARG A 51 -2.06 -10.49 23.73
N ALA A 52 -1.55 -9.66 22.81
CA ALA A 52 -2.36 -8.94 21.83
C ALA A 52 -3.54 -8.17 22.49
N ASP A 53 -3.28 -7.54 23.64
CA ASP A 53 -4.29 -6.81 24.43
C ASP A 53 -3.77 -5.41 24.79
N PRO A 54 -4.38 -4.34 24.25
CA PRO A 54 -3.92 -2.97 24.47
C PRO A 54 -4.07 -2.48 25.92
N THR A 55 -4.77 -3.21 26.79
CA THR A 55 -4.99 -2.80 28.18
C THR A 55 -3.94 -3.34 29.15
N ARG A 56 -3.10 -4.29 28.73
CA ARG A 56 -2.13 -4.99 29.58
C ARG A 56 -0.85 -4.17 29.82
N HIS A 57 -1.02 -2.99 30.41
CA HIS A 57 0.08 -2.15 30.86
C HIS A 57 0.60 -2.63 32.22
N ALA A 58 1.88 -2.36 32.52
CA ALA A 58 2.54 -2.80 33.76
C ALA A 58 1.74 -2.46 35.03
N GLU A 59 1.15 -1.27 35.12
CA GLU A 59 0.36 -0.83 36.27
C GLU A 59 -0.94 -1.61 36.41
N ILE A 60 -1.63 -1.91 35.31
CA ILE A 60 -2.87 -2.68 35.31
C ILE A 60 -2.60 -4.10 35.80
N VAL A 61 -1.52 -4.72 35.29
CA VAL A 61 -1.09 -6.06 35.70
C VAL A 61 -0.71 -6.10 37.18
N ALA A 62 0.05 -5.11 37.65
CA ALA A 62 0.45 -5.03 39.05
C ALA A 62 -0.74 -4.79 39.99
N ILE A 63 -1.73 -3.97 39.60
CA ILE A 63 -2.97 -3.74 40.36
C ILE A 63 -3.77 -5.03 40.45
N GLU A 64 -3.94 -5.76 39.34
CA GLU A 64 -4.65 -7.05 39.32
C GLU A 64 -4.03 -8.05 40.30
N GLU A 65 -2.69 -8.17 40.27
CA GLU A 65 -1.99 -9.06 41.21
C GLU A 65 -2.14 -8.61 42.66
N ALA A 66 -1.95 -7.31 42.96
CA ALA A 66 -2.06 -6.79 44.32
C ALA A 66 -3.47 -6.98 44.90
N VAL A 67 -4.52 -6.75 44.09
CA VAL A 67 -5.92 -6.99 44.48
C VAL A 67 -6.16 -8.47 44.77
N ARG A 68 -5.61 -9.37 43.95
CA ARG A 68 -5.68 -10.82 44.16
C ARG A 68 -4.99 -11.24 45.45
N VAL A 69 -3.81 -10.69 45.75
CA VAL A 69 -3.03 -11.01 46.96
C VAL A 69 -3.72 -10.48 48.21
N ARG A 70 -4.26 -9.25 48.19
CA ARG A 70 -5.01 -8.68 49.33
C ARG A 70 -6.38 -9.30 49.55
N GLY A 71 -6.99 -9.83 48.49
CA GLY A 71 -8.38 -10.30 48.54
C GLY A 71 -9.41 -9.15 48.60
N GLU A 72 -9.01 -7.92 48.26
CA GLU A 72 -9.91 -6.77 48.18
C GLU A 72 -9.50 -5.80 47.07
N LYS A 73 -10.47 -5.03 46.58
CA LYS A 73 -10.32 -4.15 45.41
C LYS A 73 -9.62 -2.81 45.66
N PHE A 74 -9.39 -2.46 46.92
CA PHE A 74 -8.77 -1.18 47.30
C PHE A 74 -7.36 -1.42 47.84
N LEU A 75 -6.45 -0.51 47.50
CA LEU A 75 -5.02 -0.55 47.81
C LEU A 75 -4.62 0.72 48.56
N ALA A 76 -5.44 1.11 49.54
CA ALA A 76 -5.42 2.44 50.19
C ALA A 76 -4.20 2.73 51.08
N ASP A 77 -3.41 1.70 51.36
CA ASP A 77 -2.22 1.69 52.20
C ASP A 77 -0.97 1.22 51.41
N CYS A 78 -1.02 1.35 50.08
CA CYS A 78 0.01 0.89 49.17
C CYS A 78 0.75 2.04 48.48
N THR A 79 1.94 1.74 47.96
CA THR A 79 2.69 2.64 47.06
C THR A 79 2.95 1.92 45.74
N LEU A 80 2.66 2.57 44.62
CA LEU A 80 2.98 2.08 43.28
C LEU A 80 4.31 2.67 42.81
N TYR A 81 5.19 1.82 42.29
CA TYR A 81 6.45 2.20 41.65
C TYR A 81 6.42 1.73 40.21
N VAL A 82 6.58 2.64 39.25
CA VAL A 82 6.58 2.30 37.82
C VAL A 82 7.73 2.99 37.10
N THR A 83 8.32 2.29 36.15
CA THR A 83 9.51 2.79 35.42
C THR A 83 9.20 3.95 34.47
N LEU A 84 7.97 4.05 33.96
CA LEU A 84 7.51 5.14 33.08
C LEU A 84 6.26 5.79 33.66
N GLU A 85 6.09 7.09 33.44
CA GLU A 85 4.91 7.82 33.86
C GLU A 85 3.59 7.18 33.35
N PRO A 86 2.61 6.92 34.24
CA PRO A 86 1.34 6.31 33.86
C PRO A 86 0.57 7.09 32.81
N CYS A 87 0.04 6.39 31.81
CA CYS A 87 -0.90 6.95 30.84
C CYS A 87 -2.29 7.19 31.48
N ALA A 88 -3.21 7.85 30.76
CA ALA A 88 -4.54 8.20 31.28
C ALA A 88 -5.35 6.98 31.79
N MET A 89 -5.25 5.83 31.13
CA MET A 89 -5.89 4.58 31.55
C MET A 89 -5.34 4.10 32.90
N CYS A 90 -4.02 4.01 33.02
CA CYS A 90 -3.35 3.53 34.22
C CYS A 90 -3.55 4.51 35.38
N ALA A 91 -3.46 5.81 35.13
CA ALA A 91 -3.77 6.86 36.08
C ALA A 91 -5.21 6.74 36.63
N GLY A 92 -6.20 6.49 35.76
CA GLY A 92 -7.57 6.23 36.18
C GLY A 92 -7.70 4.97 37.05
N ALA A 93 -7.03 3.89 36.68
CA ALA A 93 -7.02 2.65 37.45
C ALA A 93 -6.42 2.83 38.85
N ILE A 94 -5.32 3.58 38.96
CA ILE A 94 -4.67 3.94 40.23
C ILE A 94 -5.66 4.67 41.16
N VAL A 95 -6.38 5.66 40.64
CA VAL A 95 -7.40 6.42 41.39
C VAL A 95 -8.53 5.50 41.87
N LEU A 96 -9.03 4.62 40.99
CA LEU A 96 -10.13 3.71 41.30
C LEU A 96 -9.72 2.62 42.30
N ALA A 97 -8.46 2.16 42.24
CA ALA A 97 -7.85 1.27 43.22
C ALA A 97 -7.51 1.98 44.54
N ARG A 98 -7.59 3.31 44.58
CA ARG A 98 -7.29 4.18 45.73
C ARG A 98 -5.85 4.11 46.20
N ILE A 99 -4.89 3.89 45.30
CA ILE A 99 -3.47 3.90 45.66
C ILE A 99 -3.07 5.35 46.01
N PRO A 100 -2.62 5.63 47.24
CA PRO A 100 -2.37 7.00 47.70
C PRO A 100 -1.03 7.58 47.24
N THR A 101 -0.10 6.77 46.75
CA THR A 101 1.24 7.23 46.33
C THR A 101 1.67 6.56 45.04
N VAL A 102 2.07 7.38 44.05
CA VAL A 102 2.63 6.95 42.78
C VAL A 102 4.07 7.48 42.69
N VAL A 103 5.00 6.58 42.47
CA VAL A 103 6.40 6.89 42.19
C VAL A 103 6.70 6.45 40.76
N TYR A 104 7.08 7.38 39.89
CA TYR A 104 7.51 7.02 38.53
C TYR A 104 8.96 7.43 38.26
N GLY A 105 9.64 6.62 37.44
CA GLY A 105 11.02 6.82 37.04
C GLY A 105 11.16 7.90 35.97
N ALA A 106 10.84 7.55 34.72
CA ALA A 106 10.92 8.45 33.57
C ALA A 106 9.58 9.15 33.29
N ALA A 107 9.63 10.41 32.86
CA ALA A 107 8.46 11.13 32.34
C ALA A 107 8.05 10.60 30.96
N ASP A 108 6.75 10.68 30.63
CA ASP A 108 6.23 10.41 29.29
C ASP A 108 5.64 11.69 28.67
N PRO A 109 6.41 12.42 27.83
CA PRO A 109 5.96 13.67 27.24
C PRO A 109 4.82 13.51 26.22
N LYS A 110 4.48 12.29 25.81
CA LYS A 110 3.44 12.03 24.80
C LYS A 110 2.13 11.59 25.41
N THR A 111 2.16 10.74 26.45
CA THR A 111 0.93 10.16 27.01
C THR A 111 0.82 10.21 28.55
N GLY A 112 1.86 10.70 29.22
CA GLY A 112 1.94 10.75 30.69
C GLY A 112 0.81 11.59 31.29
N ALA A 113 0.03 10.97 32.17
CA ALA A 113 -1.19 11.56 32.73
C ALA A 113 -1.08 11.95 34.21
N CYS A 114 0.13 11.87 34.78
CA CYS A 114 0.39 12.33 36.13
C CYS A 114 0.81 13.81 36.16
N ARG A 115 1.72 14.21 35.26
CA ARG A 115 2.27 15.57 35.15
C ARG A 115 2.57 16.02 33.72
N SER A 116 2.93 15.13 32.80
CA SER A 116 3.45 15.54 31.49
C SER A 116 2.38 16.15 30.57
N VAL A 117 1.28 15.44 30.38
CA VAL A 117 0.17 15.85 29.50
C VAL A 117 -1.10 16.16 30.30
N PHE A 118 -1.34 15.40 31.37
CA PHE A 118 -2.49 15.58 32.26
C PHE A 118 -2.05 15.59 33.74
N GLU A 119 -2.94 16.06 34.60
CA GLU A 119 -2.79 16.03 36.07
C GLU A 119 -3.91 15.16 36.68
N LEU A 120 -4.04 13.93 36.19
CA LEU A 120 -5.22 13.11 36.44
C LEU A 120 -5.26 12.56 37.87
N VAL A 121 -4.16 12.02 38.39
CA VAL A 121 -4.17 11.25 39.64
C VAL A 121 -4.40 12.08 40.91
N ASP A 122 -4.28 13.41 40.84
CA ASP A 122 -4.50 14.34 41.95
C ASP A 122 -5.46 15.49 41.61
N ASP A 123 -6.22 15.36 40.52
CA ASP A 123 -7.24 16.35 40.12
C ASP A 123 -8.16 16.68 41.30
N PRO A 124 -8.37 17.97 41.62
CA PRO A 124 -9.10 18.38 42.81
C PRO A 124 -10.56 17.87 42.86
N ARG A 125 -11.15 17.54 41.70
CA ARG A 125 -12.53 17.06 41.54
C ARG A 125 -12.70 15.58 41.88
N LEU A 126 -11.61 14.83 42.03
CA LEU A 126 -11.65 13.40 42.34
C LEU A 126 -11.88 13.15 43.84
N ASN A 127 -12.61 12.06 44.13
CA ASN A 127 -12.85 11.60 45.50
C ASN A 127 -11.60 11.00 46.16
N HIS A 128 -10.73 10.39 45.36
CA HIS A 128 -9.47 9.76 45.77
C HIS A 128 -8.33 10.34 44.94
N LYS A 129 -7.18 10.56 45.57
CA LYS A 129 -6.04 11.24 44.96
C LYS A 129 -4.76 10.54 45.36
N ALA A 130 -3.75 10.61 44.50
CA ALA A 130 -2.42 10.09 44.78
C ALA A 130 -1.38 11.21 44.88
N VAL A 131 -0.45 11.08 45.80
CA VAL A 131 0.76 11.90 45.83
C VAL A 131 1.74 11.36 44.81
N ILE A 132 2.22 12.21 43.93
CA ILE A 132 3.23 11.88 42.94
C ILE A 132 4.63 12.14 43.49
N ARG A 133 5.54 11.19 43.28
CA ARG A 133 6.97 11.32 43.54
C ARG A 133 7.76 10.98 42.28
N THR A 134 8.76 11.80 41.98
CA THR A 134 9.61 11.68 40.78
C THR A 134 11.09 11.74 41.17
N GLY A 135 11.99 11.61 40.20
CA GLY A 135 13.44 11.71 40.41
C GLY A 135 14.08 10.45 41.00
N ILE A 136 13.36 9.32 41.03
CA ILE A 136 13.88 8.03 41.48
C ILE A 136 14.35 7.23 40.26
N LEU A 137 15.67 7.09 40.09
CA LEU A 137 16.29 6.38 38.96
C LEU A 137 15.84 6.85 37.57
N GLU A 138 15.46 8.11 37.43
CA GLU A 138 14.90 8.70 36.20
C GLU A 138 15.76 8.42 34.96
N GLN A 139 17.08 8.63 35.08
CA GLN A 139 18.01 8.40 33.98
C GLN A 139 18.05 6.93 33.55
N GLU A 140 18.09 5.99 34.51
CA GLU A 140 18.12 4.55 34.22
C GLU A 140 16.82 4.12 33.52
N CYS A 141 15.67 4.57 34.02
CA CYS A 141 14.37 4.30 33.41
C CYS A 141 14.24 4.89 32.00
N SER A 142 14.75 6.09 31.75
CA SER A 142 14.71 6.73 30.43
C SER A 142 15.62 6.03 29.42
N THR A 143 16.81 5.59 29.86
CA THR A 143 17.77 4.87 29.01
C THR A 143 17.20 3.54 28.51
N VAL A 144 16.55 2.77 29.37
CA VAL A 144 15.93 1.49 29.00
C VAL A 144 14.92 1.64 27.84
N LEU A 145 14.06 2.66 27.90
CA LEU A 145 13.10 2.94 26.83
C LEU A 145 13.79 3.41 25.54
N SER A 146 14.78 4.28 25.67
CA SER A 146 15.51 4.83 24.52
C SER A 146 16.27 3.74 23.76
N ASP A 147 16.93 2.83 24.46
CA ASP A 147 17.68 1.72 23.89
C ASP A 147 16.77 0.73 23.16
N PHE A 148 15.61 0.40 23.74
CA PHE A 148 14.61 -0.48 23.11
C PHE A 148 14.11 0.08 21.76
N PHE A 149 13.70 1.35 21.73
CA PHE A 149 13.24 1.96 20.48
C PHE A 149 14.38 2.21 19.48
N ALA A 150 15.62 2.42 19.94
CA ALA A 150 16.78 2.46 19.06
C ALA A 150 17.00 1.12 18.37
N ALA A 151 16.93 0.01 19.11
CA ALA A 151 17.04 -1.34 18.57
C ALA A 151 15.93 -1.65 17.53
N GLN A 152 14.67 -1.27 17.82
CA GLN A 152 13.58 -1.44 16.86
C GLN A 152 13.76 -0.63 15.57
N ARG A 153 14.27 0.60 15.64
CA ARG A 153 14.54 1.41 14.43
C ARG A 153 15.68 0.84 13.58
N SER A 154 16.63 0.15 14.19
CA SER A 154 17.71 -0.55 13.49
C SER A 154 17.31 -1.92 12.94
N ALA A 155 16.13 -2.45 13.29
CA ALA A 155 15.63 -3.68 12.71
C ALA A 155 15.31 -3.45 11.22
N PRO A 156 15.73 -4.35 10.31
CA PRO A 156 15.40 -4.24 8.90
C PRO A 156 13.87 -4.24 8.73
N SER A 157 13.33 -3.33 7.91
CA SER A 157 11.91 -3.36 7.55
C SER A 157 11.55 -4.77 7.05
N PRO A 158 10.35 -5.29 7.38
CA PRO A 158 9.93 -6.58 6.87
C PRO A 158 10.10 -6.58 5.34
N ALA A 159 10.82 -7.58 4.84
CA ALA A 159 11.00 -7.73 3.40
C ALA A 159 9.63 -7.75 2.73
N TRP A 160 9.54 -7.12 1.55
CA TRP A 160 8.33 -7.22 0.73
C TRP A 160 7.98 -8.70 0.57
N PRO A 161 6.74 -9.12 0.87
CA PRO A 161 6.37 -10.53 0.82
C PRO A 161 6.65 -11.08 -0.57
N HIS A 162 7.34 -12.22 -0.65
CA HIS A 162 7.56 -12.85 -1.93
C HIS A 162 6.24 -13.47 -2.42
N VAL A 163 6.04 -13.52 -3.74
CA VAL A 163 4.86 -14.17 -4.35
C VAL A 163 4.70 -15.64 -3.92
N SER A 164 5.80 -16.29 -3.51
CA SER A 164 5.81 -17.64 -2.92
C SER A 164 5.10 -17.73 -1.57
N ASP A 165 4.97 -16.61 -0.87
CA ASP A 165 4.46 -16.53 0.50
C ASP A 165 2.96 -16.24 0.53
N MET A 166 2.38 -15.93 -0.63
CA MET A 166 0.93 -15.79 -0.80
C MET A 166 0.29 -17.17 -0.77
N PRO A 167 -0.80 -17.37 -0.01
CA PRO A 167 -1.48 -18.65 0.05
C PRO A 167 -1.89 -19.08 -1.37
N SER A 168 -1.61 -20.34 -1.72
CA SER A 168 -2.05 -20.91 -2.98
C SER A 168 -3.57 -20.88 -3.03
N THR A 169 -4.13 -20.17 -4.02
CA THR A 169 -5.59 -20.17 -4.21
C THR A 169 -6.01 -21.60 -4.55
N PRO A 170 -6.88 -22.25 -3.75
CA PRO A 170 -7.36 -23.59 -4.08
C PRO A 170 -8.27 -23.48 -5.32
N GLY A 171 -7.77 -23.88 -6.49
CA GLY A 171 -8.54 -23.86 -7.74
C GLY A 171 -7.76 -23.30 -8.94
N GLY A 172 -8.42 -23.30 -10.10
CA GLY A 172 -7.87 -22.69 -11.32
C GLY A 172 -7.93 -21.16 -11.26
N ILE A 173 -7.18 -20.52 -12.16
CA ILE A 173 -7.02 -19.07 -12.18
C ILE A 173 -6.89 -18.54 -13.60
N LEU A 174 -7.47 -17.38 -13.87
CA LEU A 174 -7.19 -16.58 -15.06
C LEU A 174 -6.17 -15.50 -14.72
N TRP A 175 -4.98 -15.58 -15.30
CA TRP A 175 -3.98 -14.52 -15.25
C TRP A 175 -4.08 -13.61 -16.47
N LEU A 176 -4.14 -12.29 -16.27
CA LEU A 176 -3.85 -11.32 -17.32
C LEU A 176 -2.36 -11.00 -17.25
N VAL A 177 -1.62 -11.37 -18.29
CA VAL A 177 -0.16 -11.25 -18.32
C VAL A 177 0.24 -10.23 -19.39
N PRO A 178 0.75 -9.05 -18.97
CA PRO A 178 1.23 -8.07 -19.94
C PRO A 178 2.44 -8.56 -20.72
N THR A 179 2.48 -8.18 -22.00
CA THR A 179 3.58 -8.45 -22.92
C THR A 179 4.30 -7.15 -23.30
N PRO A 180 5.56 -7.20 -23.77
CA PRO A 180 6.26 -6.03 -24.27
C PRO A 180 5.52 -5.23 -25.34
N ILE A 181 5.72 -3.91 -25.37
CA ILE A 181 5.18 -3.01 -26.40
C ILE A 181 6.21 -2.63 -27.49
N GLY A 182 7.40 -3.21 -27.44
CA GLY A 182 8.46 -2.91 -28.42
C GLY A 182 9.84 -3.45 -28.03
N ASN A 183 10.16 -3.50 -26.73
CA ASN A 183 11.43 -4.00 -26.21
C ASN A 183 11.24 -5.27 -25.37
N LEU A 184 11.98 -6.34 -25.70
CA LEU A 184 11.92 -7.59 -24.94
C LEU A 184 12.38 -7.44 -23.48
N GLU A 185 13.10 -6.38 -23.12
CA GLU A 185 13.49 -6.14 -21.74
C GLU A 185 12.33 -5.65 -20.85
N ASP A 186 11.22 -5.21 -21.44
CA ASP A 186 10.06 -4.71 -20.69
C ASP A 186 9.20 -5.82 -20.07
N MET A 187 9.51 -7.08 -20.36
CA MET A 187 8.81 -8.21 -19.78
C MET A 187 9.19 -8.38 -18.30
N THR A 188 8.20 -8.43 -17.41
CA THR A 188 8.49 -8.60 -15.98
C THR A 188 8.93 -10.04 -15.68
N LEU A 189 9.81 -10.18 -14.69
CA LEU A 189 10.21 -11.51 -14.17
C LEU A 189 8.99 -12.34 -13.74
N ARG A 190 7.96 -11.68 -13.18
CA ARG A 190 6.72 -12.34 -12.76
C ARG A 190 5.90 -12.82 -13.96
N SER A 191 5.80 -12.03 -15.04
CA SER A 191 5.13 -12.43 -16.28
C SER A 191 5.77 -13.69 -16.86
N VAL A 192 7.09 -13.76 -16.94
CA VAL A 192 7.81 -14.95 -17.44
C VAL A 192 7.54 -16.17 -16.55
N LYS A 193 7.64 -16.02 -15.22
CA LYS A 193 7.34 -17.11 -14.27
C LYS A 193 5.89 -17.61 -14.44
N THR A 194 4.93 -16.70 -14.51
CA THR A 194 3.50 -17.03 -14.69
C THR A 194 3.24 -17.77 -16.00
N LEU A 195 3.87 -17.36 -17.12
CA LEU A 195 3.73 -18.06 -18.40
C LEU A 195 4.34 -19.48 -18.38
N ARG A 196 5.43 -19.68 -17.65
CA ARG A 196 6.04 -21.00 -17.45
C ARG A 196 5.12 -21.93 -16.63
N GLU A 197 4.39 -21.37 -15.67
CA GLU A 197 3.47 -22.11 -14.79
C GLU A 197 2.08 -22.34 -15.40
N ALA A 198 1.68 -21.57 -16.42
CA ALA A 198 0.38 -21.71 -17.06
C ALA A 198 0.21 -23.07 -17.76
N ASP A 199 -0.99 -23.64 -17.69
CA ASP A 199 -1.36 -24.88 -18.39
C ASP A 199 -1.74 -24.60 -19.84
N VAL A 200 -2.31 -23.42 -20.11
CA VAL A 200 -2.71 -22.95 -21.43
C VAL A 200 -2.47 -21.44 -21.54
N ILE A 201 -2.05 -21.01 -22.72
CA ILE A 201 -1.86 -19.58 -23.03
C ILE A 201 -2.90 -19.17 -24.06
N VAL A 202 -3.70 -18.18 -23.70
CA VAL A 202 -4.71 -17.54 -24.55
C VAL A 202 -4.10 -16.28 -25.13
N CYS A 203 -4.17 -16.11 -26.44
CA CYS A 203 -3.52 -15.01 -27.16
C CYS A 203 -4.34 -14.59 -28.37
N GLU A 204 -4.15 -13.35 -28.83
CA GLU A 204 -4.83 -12.83 -30.02
C GLU A 204 -4.36 -13.56 -31.28
N ASP A 205 -3.05 -13.48 -31.57
CA ASP A 205 -2.42 -14.19 -32.67
C ASP A 205 -1.37 -15.20 -32.18
N THR A 206 -1.63 -16.48 -32.44
CA THR A 206 -0.71 -17.57 -32.08
C THR A 206 0.62 -17.48 -32.84
N ARG A 207 0.65 -16.80 -33.99
CA ARG A 207 1.86 -16.56 -34.80
C ARG A 207 2.77 -15.50 -34.17
N ASN A 208 2.22 -14.58 -33.38
CA ASN A 208 2.98 -13.57 -32.64
C ASN A 208 3.41 -14.09 -31.26
N ALA A 209 2.50 -14.78 -30.57
CA ALA A 209 2.76 -15.35 -29.25
C ALA A 209 3.90 -16.39 -29.26
N GLY A 210 3.92 -17.32 -30.23
CA GLY A 210 4.91 -18.40 -30.28
C GLY A 210 6.38 -17.91 -30.24
N PRO A 211 6.80 -17.01 -31.16
CA PRO A 211 8.12 -16.41 -31.15
C PRO A 211 8.46 -15.69 -29.84
N LEU A 212 7.52 -14.94 -29.26
CA LEU A 212 7.71 -14.24 -27.99
C LEU A 212 8.00 -15.22 -26.85
N LEU A 213 7.17 -16.27 -26.73
CA LEU A 213 7.33 -17.31 -25.70
C LEU A 213 8.67 -18.03 -25.83
N LYS A 214 9.11 -18.28 -27.07
CA LYS A 214 10.43 -18.88 -27.34
C LYS A 214 11.57 -17.98 -26.87
N ARG A 215 11.47 -16.65 -26.99
CA ARG A 215 12.52 -15.71 -26.55
C ARG A 215 12.75 -15.71 -25.04
N TYR A 216 11.73 -16.04 -24.24
CA TYR A 216 11.83 -16.13 -22.78
C TYR A 216 11.96 -17.55 -22.25
N ASP A 217 12.26 -18.51 -23.12
CA ASP A 217 12.38 -19.92 -22.77
C ASP A 217 11.13 -20.44 -22.01
N VAL A 218 9.95 -20.03 -22.46
CA VAL A 218 8.69 -20.60 -21.93
C VAL A 218 8.52 -21.99 -22.57
N PRO A 219 8.36 -23.05 -21.77
CA PRO A 219 8.12 -24.40 -22.30
C PRO A 219 6.91 -24.40 -23.23
N ARG A 220 6.91 -25.28 -24.24
CA ARG A 220 5.79 -25.36 -25.19
C ARG A 220 4.47 -25.62 -24.45
N LYS A 221 3.52 -24.69 -24.58
CA LYS A 221 2.16 -24.78 -24.04
C LYS A 221 1.12 -24.92 -25.16
N PRO A 222 -0.06 -25.48 -24.88
CA PRO A 222 -1.24 -25.28 -25.71
C PRO A 222 -1.53 -23.79 -25.88
N LEU A 223 -1.72 -23.35 -27.12
CA LEU A 223 -2.13 -21.99 -27.46
C LEU A 223 -3.60 -21.97 -27.87
N LEU A 224 -4.36 -21.01 -27.32
CA LEU A 224 -5.75 -20.77 -27.66
C LEU A 224 -5.87 -19.38 -28.30
N SER A 225 -6.32 -19.32 -29.55
CA SER A 225 -6.57 -18.03 -30.22
C SER A 225 -7.86 -17.41 -29.69
N TYR A 226 -7.79 -16.13 -29.31
CA TYR A 226 -8.84 -15.32 -28.72
C TYR A 226 -8.81 -13.91 -29.28
N HIS A 227 -9.75 -13.60 -30.17
CA HIS A 227 -9.84 -12.32 -30.86
C HIS A 227 -11.31 -11.87 -30.97
N GLU A 228 -11.56 -10.62 -31.38
CA GLU A 228 -12.91 -10.01 -31.37
C GLU A 228 -14.01 -10.86 -32.04
N HIS A 229 -13.68 -11.62 -33.09
CA HIS A 229 -14.68 -12.47 -33.78
C HIS A 229 -15.08 -13.76 -33.04
N ASN A 230 -14.27 -14.26 -32.10
CA ASN A 230 -14.52 -15.54 -31.41
C ASN A 230 -14.60 -15.43 -29.87
N GLU A 231 -14.38 -14.23 -29.35
CA GLU A 231 -14.26 -13.93 -27.91
C GLU A 231 -15.45 -14.41 -27.05
N ARG A 232 -16.66 -14.48 -27.62
CA ARG A 232 -17.86 -14.95 -26.91
C ARG A 232 -17.80 -16.45 -26.63
N GLU A 233 -17.49 -17.24 -27.66
CA GLU A 233 -17.37 -18.69 -27.54
C GLU A 233 -16.15 -19.05 -26.68
N ARG A 234 -15.00 -18.42 -26.97
CA ARG A 234 -13.75 -18.70 -26.26
C ARG A 234 -13.79 -18.26 -24.80
N ALA A 235 -14.55 -17.23 -24.44
CA ALA A 235 -14.73 -16.85 -23.03
C ALA A 235 -15.36 -18.00 -22.22
N GLN A 236 -16.32 -18.72 -22.78
CA GLN A 236 -16.93 -19.87 -22.11
C GLN A 236 -15.95 -21.04 -21.98
N GLU A 237 -15.14 -21.30 -22.99
CA GLU A 237 -14.08 -22.31 -22.91
C GLU A 237 -13.07 -21.97 -21.80
N ILE A 238 -12.66 -20.70 -21.68
CA ILE A 238 -11.77 -20.23 -20.61
C ILE A 238 -12.39 -20.47 -19.23
N VAL A 239 -13.67 -20.13 -19.05
CA VAL A 239 -14.40 -20.38 -17.79
C VAL A 239 -14.37 -21.86 -17.42
N GLN A 240 -14.62 -22.77 -18.37
CA GLN A 240 -14.59 -24.22 -18.09
C GLN A 240 -13.19 -24.70 -17.70
N ARG A 241 -12.14 -24.19 -18.34
CA ARG A 241 -10.75 -24.54 -18.01
C ARG A 241 -10.38 -24.10 -16.60
N VAL A 242 -10.67 -22.84 -16.27
CA VAL A 242 -10.40 -22.27 -14.94
C VAL A 242 -11.21 -23.00 -13.86
N ARG A 243 -12.50 -23.27 -14.11
CA ARG A 243 -13.34 -24.07 -13.20
C ARG A 243 -12.81 -25.49 -13.01
N GLY A 244 -12.23 -26.08 -14.05
CA GLY A 244 -11.57 -27.38 -14.01
C GLY A 244 -10.21 -27.41 -13.30
N GLY A 245 -9.78 -26.30 -12.68
CA GLY A 245 -8.52 -26.23 -11.94
C GLY A 245 -7.31 -25.75 -12.76
N GLN A 246 -7.47 -25.44 -14.04
CA GLN A 246 -6.35 -25.01 -14.89
C GLN A 246 -5.92 -23.58 -14.59
N LYS A 247 -4.61 -23.35 -14.73
CA LYS A 247 -3.96 -22.05 -14.77
C LYS A 247 -3.97 -21.53 -16.20
N VAL A 248 -4.81 -20.53 -16.48
CA VAL A 248 -4.98 -19.95 -17.81
C VAL A 248 -4.29 -18.59 -17.85
N ALA A 249 -3.32 -18.38 -18.75
CA ALA A 249 -2.70 -17.08 -18.96
C ALA A 249 -3.23 -16.43 -20.24
N LEU A 250 -3.88 -15.27 -20.11
CA LEU A 250 -4.29 -14.42 -21.23
C LEU A 250 -3.23 -13.35 -21.49
N ILE A 251 -2.72 -13.30 -22.71
CA ILE A 251 -1.78 -12.29 -23.20
C ILE A 251 -2.40 -11.53 -24.38
N SER A 252 -2.00 -10.28 -24.58
CA SER A 252 -2.20 -9.56 -25.84
C SER A 252 -0.92 -9.61 -26.68
N ASP A 253 -1.02 -9.23 -27.96
CA ASP A 253 0.14 -9.15 -28.85
C ASP A 253 1.16 -8.11 -28.35
N ALA A 254 0.69 -7.03 -27.71
CA ALA A 254 1.50 -6.02 -27.06
C ALA A 254 0.77 -5.37 -25.89
N GLY A 255 1.44 -5.20 -24.74
CA GLY A 255 0.94 -4.41 -23.62
C GLY A 255 -0.03 -5.16 -22.71
N MET A 256 -1.07 -4.46 -22.24
CA MET A 256 -1.97 -4.92 -21.19
C MET A 256 -3.22 -5.60 -21.77
N PRO A 257 -3.44 -6.91 -21.54
CA PRO A 257 -4.59 -7.62 -22.06
C PRO A 257 -5.92 -7.00 -21.60
N GLY A 258 -6.87 -6.86 -22.53
CA GLY A 258 -8.19 -6.29 -22.27
C GLY A 258 -8.26 -4.75 -22.28
N ILE A 259 -7.16 -4.05 -22.53
CA ILE A 259 -7.13 -2.59 -22.69
C ILE A 259 -6.87 -2.26 -24.17
N SER A 260 -7.92 -1.84 -24.87
CA SER A 260 -7.92 -1.68 -26.34
C SER A 260 -7.63 -2.97 -27.14
N ASP A 261 -7.52 -4.10 -26.45
CA ASP A 261 -7.35 -5.45 -26.99
C ASP A 261 -8.47 -6.39 -26.50
N PRO A 262 -8.68 -7.55 -27.14
CA PRO A 262 -9.55 -8.60 -26.62
C PRO A 262 -9.18 -9.03 -25.20
N GLY A 263 -10.18 -9.29 -24.35
CA GLY A 263 -9.97 -9.87 -23.02
C GLY A 263 -11.07 -9.57 -22.01
N TYR A 264 -11.72 -8.41 -22.18
CA TYR A 264 -12.84 -7.97 -21.32
C TYR A 264 -13.90 -9.05 -21.12
N ARG A 265 -14.33 -9.73 -22.19
CA ARG A 265 -15.38 -10.76 -22.09
C ARG A 265 -14.93 -11.99 -21.31
N ALA A 266 -13.67 -12.43 -21.45
CA ALA A 266 -13.13 -13.55 -20.68
C ALA A 266 -13.04 -13.21 -19.18
N VAL A 267 -12.53 -12.01 -18.86
CA VAL A 267 -12.47 -11.50 -17.48
C VAL A 267 -13.87 -11.44 -16.88
N ARG A 268 -14.80 -10.80 -17.58
CA ARG A 268 -16.19 -10.68 -17.14
C ARG A 268 -16.85 -12.04 -16.88
N ALA A 269 -16.72 -12.98 -17.82
CA ALA A 269 -17.30 -14.31 -17.68
C ALA A 269 -16.73 -15.09 -16.48
N CYS A 270 -15.43 -14.93 -16.19
CA CYS A 270 -14.80 -15.52 -15.00
C CYS A 270 -15.31 -14.87 -13.71
N VAL A 271 -15.38 -13.54 -13.65
CA VAL A 271 -15.90 -12.78 -12.50
C VAL A 271 -17.35 -13.13 -12.21
N GLU A 272 -18.21 -13.14 -13.23
CA GLU A 272 -19.63 -13.53 -13.11
C GLU A 272 -19.80 -15.00 -12.67
N SER A 273 -18.78 -15.84 -12.90
CA SER A 273 -18.74 -17.24 -12.47
C SER A 273 -18.10 -17.46 -11.09
N GLY A 274 -17.71 -16.39 -10.37
CA GLY A 274 -17.03 -16.47 -9.08
C GLY A 274 -15.62 -17.07 -9.15
N LEU A 275 -14.98 -17.03 -10.32
CA LEU A 275 -13.65 -17.59 -10.55
C LEU A 275 -12.55 -16.55 -10.29
N THR A 276 -11.38 -17.02 -9.86
CA THR A 276 -10.24 -16.17 -9.57
C THR A 276 -9.67 -15.55 -10.86
N VAL A 277 -9.58 -14.22 -10.88
CA VAL A 277 -8.90 -13.44 -11.91
C VAL A 277 -7.80 -12.61 -11.27
N CYS A 278 -6.61 -12.63 -11.85
CA CYS A 278 -5.46 -11.87 -11.35
C CYS A 278 -4.74 -11.16 -12.50
N ALA A 279 -4.65 -9.83 -12.43
CA ALA A 279 -3.88 -9.04 -13.37
C ALA A 279 -2.44 -8.85 -12.86
N LEU A 280 -1.46 -9.12 -13.72
CA LEU A 280 -0.07 -8.75 -13.45
C LEU A 280 0.16 -7.29 -13.88
N PRO A 281 0.94 -6.50 -13.11
CA PRO A 281 1.43 -5.23 -13.59
C PRO A 281 2.46 -5.48 -14.71
N GLY A 282 2.59 -4.52 -15.62
CA GLY A 282 3.50 -4.61 -16.74
C GLY A 282 3.26 -3.51 -17.77
N PRO A 283 3.83 -3.66 -18.99
CA PRO A 283 3.85 -2.61 -20.00
C PRO A 283 2.44 -2.17 -20.44
N SER A 284 2.26 -0.85 -20.57
CA SER A 284 1.06 -0.22 -21.14
C SER A 284 1.46 1.06 -21.86
N ALA A 285 1.24 1.11 -23.18
CA ALA A 285 1.68 2.24 -23.99
C ALA A 285 1.07 3.57 -23.53
N GLY A 286 -0.22 3.59 -23.19
CA GLY A 286 -0.91 4.80 -22.72
C GLY A 286 -0.36 5.35 -21.40
N VAL A 287 -0.15 4.47 -20.41
CA VAL A 287 0.40 4.88 -19.09
C VAL A 287 1.84 5.35 -19.24
N THR A 288 2.67 4.61 -19.99
CA THR A 288 4.06 4.98 -20.26
C THR A 288 4.15 6.32 -20.99
N ALA A 289 3.31 6.55 -22.00
CA ALA A 289 3.27 7.80 -22.75
C ALA A 289 2.94 8.99 -21.85
N VAL A 290 1.91 8.85 -20.99
CA VAL A 290 1.48 9.92 -20.07
C VAL A 290 2.57 10.25 -19.08
N ALA A 291 3.22 9.25 -18.49
CA ALA A 291 4.30 9.45 -17.52
C ALA A 291 5.47 10.28 -18.10
N ALA A 292 5.75 10.15 -19.40
CA ALA A 292 6.79 10.91 -20.10
C ALA A 292 6.27 12.17 -20.81
N SER A 293 4.97 12.46 -20.77
CA SER A 293 4.35 13.49 -21.61
C SER A 293 4.72 14.92 -21.19
N GLY A 294 4.82 15.18 -19.89
CA GLY A 294 4.88 16.53 -19.32
C GLY A 294 3.52 17.22 -19.19
N LEU A 295 2.41 16.52 -19.47
CA LEU A 295 1.05 16.98 -19.18
C LEU A 295 0.66 16.63 -17.73
N PRO A 296 -0.38 17.28 -17.15
CA PRO A 296 -0.89 16.93 -15.83
C PRO A 296 -1.31 15.46 -15.74
N THR A 297 -0.92 14.78 -14.65
CA THR A 297 -1.14 13.35 -14.44
C THR A 297 -2.06 13.04 -13.25
N ASP A 298 -2.59 14.07 -12.59
CA ASP A 298 -3.57 13.96 -11.50
C ASP A 298 -4.91 13.40 -11.99
N ARG A 299 -5.28 13.71 -13.24
CA ARG A 299 -6.47 13.15 -13.91
C ARG A 299 -6.15 12.79 -15.35
N VAL A 300 -6.32 11.51 -15.68
CA VAL A 300 -6.04 10.95 -17.00
C VAL A 300 -7.25 10.15 -17.47
N LEU A 301 -7.70 10.42 -18.69
CA LEU A 301 -8.77 9.69 -19.35
C LEU A 301 -8.20 8.94 -20.55
N PHE A 302 -8.17 7.61 -20.45
CA PHE A 302 -7.80 6.75 -21.57
C PHE A 302 -9.02 6.45 -22.44
N ALA A 303 -9.01 6.92 -23.69
CA ALA A 303 -10.10 6.76 -24.65
C ALA A 303 -9.79 5.75 -25.77
N GLY A 304 -8.57 5.19 -25.81
CA GLY A 304 -8.17 4.23 -26.84
C GLY A 304 -8.31 4.80 -28.24
N PHE A 305 -8.94 4.07 -29.16
CA PHE A 305 -9.16 4.51 -30.54
C PHE A 305 -10.50 5.23 -30.70
N LEU A 306 -10.48 6.38 -31.38
CA LEU A 306 -11.71 7.05 -31.80
C LEU A 306 -12.49 6.24 -32.86
N PRO A 307 -13.82 6.45 -32.97
CA PRO A 307 -14.62 5.88 -34.06
C PRO A 307 -14.03 6.20 -35.43
N GLN A 308 -14.11 5.26 -36.37
CA GLN A 308 -13.49 5.44 -37.70
C GLN A 308 -14.22 6.44 -38.59
N LYS A 309 -15.55 6.58 -38.45
CA LYS A 309 -16.38 7.44 -39.32
C LYS A 309 -17.49 8.14 -38.55
N LYS A 310 -18.61 7.44 -38.30
CA LYS A 310 -19.80 8.04 -37.68
C LYS A 310 -19.52 8.40 -36.22
N GLY A 311 -19.82 9.63 -35.83
CA GLY A 311 -19.71 10.11 -34.45
C GLY A 311 -18.30 10.51 -34.00
N ARG A 312 -17.28 10.42 -34.87
CA ARG A 312 -15.88 10.73 -34.52
C ARG A 312 -15.70 12.15 -34.00
N THR A 313 -16.20 13.16 -34.74
CA THR A 313 -16.10 14.57 -34.36
C THR A 313 -16.81 14.86 -33.03
N ALA A 314 -17.99 14.28 -32.83
CA ALA A 314 -18.75 14.44 -31.58
C ALA A 314 -18.01 13.80 -30.40
N ALA A 315 -17.45 12.60 -30.57
CA ALA A 315 -16.65 11.93 -29.55
C ALA A 315 -15.38 12.74 -29.21
N LEU A 316 -14.69 13.30 -30.21
CA LEU A 316 -13.53 14.15 -29.96
C LEU A 316 -13.91 15.43 -29.20
N ALA A 317 -15.03 16.07 -29.54
CA ALA A 317 -15.52 17.24 -28.83
C ALA A 317 -15.87 16.95 -27.37
N GLU A 318 -16.56 15.82 -27.12
CA GLU A 318 -16.85 15.36 -25.76
C GLU A 318 -15.56 15.14 -24.96
N LEU A 319 -14.60 14.38 -25.52
CA LEU A 319 -13.33 14.10 -24.85
C LEU A 319 -12.53 15.36 -24.54
N THR A 320 -12.40 16.28 -25.50
CA THR A 320 -11.59 17.50 -25.36
C THR A 320 -12.21 18.56 -24.45
N SER A 321 -13.49 18.40 -24.10
CA SER A 321 -14.17 19.21 -23.07
C SER A 321 -13.85 18.78 -21.64
N THR A 322 -13.29 17.57 -21.46
CA THR A 322 -13.02 16.99 -20.13
C THR A 322 -11.81 17.66 -19.47
N PRO A 323 -11.87 18.04 -18.18
CA PRO A 323 -10.75 18.60 -17.43
C PRO A 323 -9.80 17.48 -16.95
N ALA A 324 -9.22 16.76 -17.91
CA ALA A 324 -8.24 15.68 -17.70
C ALA A 324 -7.33 15.57 -18.93
N THR A 325 -6.12 15.02 -18.73
CA THR A 325 -5.27 14.61 -19.87
C THR A 325 -5.94 13.46 -20.60
N ILE A 326 -6.22 13.63 -21.89
CA ILE A 326 -6.87 12.61 -22.73
C ILE A 326 -5.79 11.79 -23.43
N VAL A 327 -5.92 10.46 -23.44
CA VAL A 327 -5.00 9.55 -24.13
C VAL A 327 -5.74 8.82 -25.24
N LEU A 328 -5.24 8.98 -26.46
CA LEU A 328 -5.74 8.35 -27.67
C LEU A 328 -4.66 7.46 -28.28
N TYR A 329 -5.07 6.32 -28.82
CA TYR A 329 -4.28 5.57 -29.78
C TYR A 329 -4.73 5.93 -31.20
N GLU A 330 -3.77 6.07 -32.12
CA GLU A 330 -4.09 6.37 -33.50
C GLU A 330 -3.12 5.69 -34.46
N SER A 331 -3.62 5.29 -35.63
CA SER A 331 -2.76 4.75 -36.67
C SER A 331 -1.93 5.86 -37.32
N PRO A 332 -0.69 5.56 -37.75
CA PRO A 332 0.17 6.57 -38.37
C PRO A 332 -0.44 7.16 -39.65
N HIS A 333 -1.30 6.40 -40.34
CA HIS A 333 -2.01 6.83 -41.55
C HIS A 333 -3.11 7.86 -41.30
N ARG A 334 -3.66 7.90 -40.08
CA ARG A 334 -4.73 8.83 -39.69
C ARG A 334 -4.27 9.95 -38.76
N LEU A 335 -3.02 9.91 -38.32
CA LEU A 335 -2.49 10.84 -37.33
C LEU A 335 -2.60 12.31 -37.76
N LEU A 336 -2.24 12.65 -39.01
CA LEU A 336 -2.35 14.04 -39.48
C LEU A 336 -3.81 14.52 -39.49
N THR A 337 -4.74 13.65 -39.90
CA THR A 337 -6.18 13.95 -39.84
C THR A 337 -6.63 14.17 -38.41
N LEU A 338 -6.23 13.31 -37.46
CA LEU A 338 -6.53 13.49 -36.04
C LEU A 338 -5.98 14.81 -35.50
N LEU A 339 -4.73 15.16 -35.81
CA LEU A 339 -4.13 16.40 -35.33
C LEU A 339 -4.86 17.64 -35.87
N GLU A 340 -5.28 17.63 -37.14
CA GLU A 340 -6.10 18.72 -37.70
C GLU A 340 -7.49 18.78 -37.05
N GLU A 341 -8.13 17.62 -36.78
CA GLU A 341 -9.39 17.55 -36.03
C GLU A 341 -9.23 18.11 -34.60
N ILE A 342 -8.13 17.82 -33.91
CA ILE A 342 -7.82 18.37 -32.58
C ILE A 342 -7.68 19.89 -32.64
N VAL A 343 -6.96 20.42 -33.64
CA VAL A 343 -6.85 21.87 -33.82
C VAL A 343 -8.23 22.51 -34.03
N ALA A 344 -9.07 21.91 -34.87
CA ALA A 344 -10.40 22.42 -35.16
C ALA A 344 -11.34 22.39 -33.95
N VAL A 345 -11.26 21.35 -33.11
CA VAL A 345 -12.20 21.11 -32.01
C VAL A 345 -11.72 21.71 -30.69
N ALA A 346 -10.44 21.53 -30.34
CA ALA A 346 -9.88 21.91 -29.05
C ALA A 346 -9.14 23.26 -29.08
N GLY A 347 -8.92 23.82 -30.27
CA GLY A 347 -8.17 25.05 -30.52
C GLY A 347 -6.68 24.82 -30.86
N PRO A 348 -6.07 25.73 -31.63
CA PRO A 348 -4.69 25.58 -32.10
C PRO A 348 -3.64 25.60 -30.98
N ASP A 349 -3.94 26.28 -29.87
CA ASP A 349 -3.05 26.47 -28.73
C ASP A 349 -3.16 25.34 -27.68
N ARG A 350 -4.09 24.39 -27.87
CA ARG A 350 -4.27 23.28 -26.94
C ARG A 350 -2.96 22.50 -26.78
N PRO A 351 -2.45 22.26 -25.56
CA PRO A 351 -1.28 21.41 -25.38
C PRO A 351 -1.54 19.99 -25.89
N VAL A 352 -0.65 19.47 -26.74
CA VAL A 352 -0.71 18.12 -27.31
C VAL A 352 0.68 17.50 -27.26
N VAL A 353 0.71 16.20 -27.02
CA VAL A 353 1.93 15.39 -27.09
C VAL A 353 1.68 14.17 -27.96
N LEU A 354 2.52 13.97 -28.97
CA LEU A 354 2.60 12.72 -29.70
C LEU A 354 3.77 11.90 -29.14
N ALA A 355 3.50 10.70 -28.64
CA ALA A 355 4.51 9.69 -28.35
C ALA A 355 4.47 8.62 -29.46
N ARG A 356 5.62 8.31 -30.04
CA ARG A 356 5.74 7.39 -31.18
C ARG A 356 6.78 6.32 -30.88
N GLU A 357 6.47 5.08 -31.25
CA GLU A 357 7.42 3.95 -31.17
C GLU A 357 8.02 3.78 -29.77
N ILE A 358 7.18 3.90 -28.72
CA ILE A 358 7.57 3.78 -27.31
C ILE A 358 8.29 2.45 -27.09
N SER A 359 9.41 2.52 -26.37
CA SER A 359 10.34 1.43 -26.09
C SER A 359 11.06 0.85 -27.32
N LYS A 360 11.00 1.51 -28.49
CA LYS A 360 11.68 1.03 -29.71
C LYS A 360 12.83 1.97 -30.09
N ARG A 361 13.63 1.56 -31.07
CA ARG A 361 14.81 2.30 -31.57
C ARG A 361 14.51 3.76 -31.97
N PHE A 362 13.30 4.03 -32.48
CA PHE A 362 12.89 5.34 -32.96
C PHE A 362 11.88 6.02 -32.03
N GLU A 363 11.92 5.70 -30.73
CA GLU A 363 11.09 6.35 -29.72
C GLU A 363 11.23 7.87 -29.78
N GLU A 364 10.09 8.55 -29.76
CA GLU A 364 10.04 10.00 -29.93
C GLU A 364 8.83 10.61 -29.23
N TYR A 365 9.03 11.80 -28.65
CA TYR A 365 7.96 12.64 -28.13
C TYR A 365 8.00 14.02 -28.80
N VAL A 366 6.92 14.38 -29.48
CA VAL A 366 6.71 15.72 -30.04
C VAL A 366 5.72 16.44 -29.12
N ARG A 367 6.16 17.53 -28.50
CA ARG A 367 5.38 18.30 -27.51
C ARG A 367 5.19 19.72 -28.04
N GLY A 368 4.01 20.29 -27.82
CA GLY A 368 3.73 21.69 -28.16
C GLY A 368 2.24 21.98 -28.16
N SER A 369 1.85 23.07 -28.82
CA SER A 369 0.46 23.31 -29.14
C SER A 369 -0.03 22.33 -30.22
N ALA A 370 -1.35 22.12 -30.31
CA ALA A 370 -1.97 21.24 -31.31
C ALA A 370 -1.51 21.61 -32.73
N ARG A 371 -1.46 22.91 -33.05
CA ARG A 371 -0.98 23.39 -34.36
C ARG A 371 0.51 23.09 -34.53
N ASN A 372 1.34 23.34 -33.53
CA ASN A 372 2.78 23.09 -33.65
C ASN A 372 3.08 21.59 -33.85
N VAL A 373 2.41 20.71 -33.10
CA VAL A 373 2.57 19.25 -33.26
C VAL A 373 2.09 18.80 -34.64
N HIS A 374 0.96 19.31 -35.13
CA HIS A 374 0.49 19.07 -36.49
C HIS A 374 1.55 19.44 -37.53
N ASP A 375 2.13 20.63 -37.44
CA ASP A 375 3.06 21.15 -38.45
C ASP A 375 4.40 20.39 -38.44
N VAL A 376 4.92 20.03 -37.27
CA VAL A 376 6.11 19.17 -37.15
C VAL A 376 5.85 17.80 -37.76
N CYS A 377 4.63 17.27 -37.62
CA CYS A 377 4.24 15.97 -38.16
C CYS A 377 4.05 16.02 -39.69
N SER A 378 3.44 17.09 -40.23
CA SER A 378 3.14 17.22 -41.66
C SER A 378 4.40 17.41 -42.51
N GLN A 379 5.42 18.07 -41.98
CA GLN A 379 6.71 18.28 -42.67
C GLN A 379 7.51 16.99 -42.90
N ARG A 380 7.16 15.88 -42.25
CA ARG A 380 7.89 14.60 -42.34
C ARG A 380 7.48 13.74 -43.53
N GLY A 381 6.44 14.13 -44.28
CA GLY A 381 5.90 13.39 -45.42
C GLY A 381 5.13 12.13 -45.04
N SER A 382 5.75 11.17 -44.34
CA SER A 382 5.07 9.96 -43.85
C SER A 382 5.44 9.65 -42.41
N ILE A 383 4.42 9.43 -41.58
CA ILE A 383 4.59 8.94 -40.21
C ILE A 383 4.49 7.41 -40.24
N LYS A 384 5.31 6.75 -39.43
CA LYS A 384 5.37 5.28 -39.32
C LYS A 384 5.43 4.87 -37.86
N GLY A 385 5.01 3.64 -37.61
CA GLY A 385 5.01 3.05 -36.28
C GLY A 385 3.75 3.36 -35.49
N GLU A 386 3.76 2.98 -34.23
CA GLU A 386 2.62 3.12 -33.32
C GLU A 386 2.63 4.49 -32.64
N CYS A 387 1.46 5.08 -32.49
CA CYS A 387 1.31 6.45 -32.01
C CYS A 387 0.31 6.51 -30.84
N VAL A 388 0.74 7.15 -29.74
CA VAL A 388 -0.11 7.58 -28.65
C VAL A 388 -0.19 9.10 -28.70
N VAL A 389 -1.40 9.64 -28.80
CA VAL A 389 -1.66 11.08 -28.80
C VAL A 389 -2.28 11.46 -27.47
N MET A 390 -1.67 12.41 -26.77
CA MET A 390 -2.16 12.93 -25.51
C MET A 390 -2.57 14.39 -25.69
N ILE A 391 -3.74 14.75 -25.19
CA ILE A 391 -4.30 16.10 -25.26
C ILE A 391 -4.39 16.63 -23.84
N GLY A 392 -3.84 17.82 -23.60
CA GLY A 392 -3.94 18.49 -22.31
C GLY A 392 -5.39 18.79 -21.91
N PRO A 393 -5.64 18.99 -20.60
CA PRO A 393 -6.98 19.27 -20.10
C PRO A 393 -7.60 20.49 -20.77
N SER A 394 -8.93 20.55 -20.82
CA SER A 394 -9.60 21.81 -21.12
C SER A 394 -9.16 22.84 -20.09
N SER A 395 -8.74 24.03 -20.56
CA SER A 395 -8.54 25.17 -19.66
C SER A 395 -9.88 25.45 -18.98
N GLU A 396 -9.90 25.41 -17.64
CA GLU A 396 -11.05 25.95 -16.91
C GLU A 396 -11.27 27.38 -17.42
N SER A 397 -12.51 27.69 -17.80
CA SER A 397 -12.88 29.06 -18.12
C SER A 397 -12.90 29.84 -16.81
N GLY A 398 -11.74 30.34 -16.38
CA GLY A 398 -11.61 31.25 -15.25
C GLY A 398 -10.38 31.04 -14.39
N GLU A 399 -9.40 31.91 -14.57
CA GLU A 399 -8.99 32.88 -13.54
C GLU A 399 -8.77 34.24 -14.21
#